data_AF-A0A914D3N6-F1
#
_entry.id   AF-A0A914D3N6-F1
#
_cell.length_a   1.000
_cell.length_b   1.000
_cell.length_c   1.000
_cell.angle_alpha   90.00
_cell.angle_beta   90.00
_cell.angle_gamma   90.00
#
_symmetry.space_group_name_H-M   'P 1'
#
loop_
_entity.id
_entity.type
_entity.pdbx_description
1 polymer ?
#
loop_
_entity_poly.entity_id
_entity_poly.type
_entity_poly.pdbx_seq_one_letter_code
_entity_poly.pdbx_strand_id
1 'polypeptide(L)'
;MAAYSDFPPPAEFANFMHNTQMLKYLELYATQFDMLKYIKFNHRIVNIERAKSYNEDGKWIVTYTDDQGQKQQEEFDGVLVATGHHAKPYYPEKWHGQDSFKGKIIHSHDYKSCQGYDDKVVVVVGIGNSGGDVAVELAKICKQVILSTGYSFDFSLLEGGTLVPVKDNEVSLYKYVFPPDLSDHNSLGIIGLIQPLGSIMTAAEMQARLFFDAFVGNTKLPSKSEMLAEVKAKKDYLTNRYVHSRRHTIQVDFKYLGELALLMGAYPHLKDYIFSDPVLTYHLLFGPGTAYKYRLNGPYPWHGARDAILTTQYRVDKGFNPIKKEYEFSKEKKDAMDGLLNEKLLRPLTFIMIIIVFTYPVSFGAHLVATYLDAQTSAIVNNYSSVLTNIGIAINYFVYYAFCKDYRLEFQKQLAFLPWFKKLKRTTPVPKKNQKFKQSAIQVKTISHMNINI
;
A
#
# COMPACT_ATOMS: atom_id res chain seq x y z
N MET A 1 10.21 -1.87 -1.87
CA MET A 1 8.74 -1.66 -1.76
C MET A 1 8.37 -0.30 -1.19
N ALA A 2 9.17 0.30 -0.30
CA ALA A 2 8.84 1.59 0.32
C ALA A 2 9.53 2.81 -0.32
N ALA A 3 10.51 2.61 -1.20
CA ALA A 3 11.31 3.65 -1.83
C ALA A 3 10.48 4.65 -2.66
N TYR A 4 11.06 5.82 -2.88
CA TYR A 4 10.58 6.76 -3.89
C TYR A 4 10.72 6.12 -5.28
N SER A 5 9.79 6.43 -6.18
CA SER A 5 9.61 5.72 -7.44
C SER A 5 10.74 5.94 -8.45
N ASP A 6 11.58 6.94 -8.24
CA ASP A 6 12.75 7.27 -9.06
C ASP A 6 14.08 7.22 -8.29
N PHE A 7 14.07 6.70 -7.05
CA PHE A 7 15.27 6.63 -6.22
C PHE A 7 15.30 5.35 -5.37
N PRO A 8 15.85 4.24 -5.89
CA PRO A 8 16.06 3.04 -5.09
C PRO A 8 17.02 3.29 -3.94
N PRO A 9 16.82 2.67 -2.76
CA PRO A 9 17.79 2.74 -1.68
C PRO A 9 19.09 2.04 -2.08
N PRO A 10 20.22 2.41 -1.44
CA PRO A 10 21.48 1.70 -1.61
C PRO A 10 21.30 0.19 -1.36
N ALA A 11 21.96 -0.64 -2.16
CA ALA A 11 21.73 -2.09 -2.17
C ALA A 11 22.16 -2.76 -0.85
N GLU A 12 23.07 -2.14 -0.12
CA GLU A 12 23.59 -2.55 1.18
C GLU A 12 22.67 -2.18 2.35
N PHE A 13 21.64 -1.36 2.13
CA PHE A 13 20.68 -1.04 3.19
C PHE A 13 19.82 -2.26 3.50
N ALA A 14 19.47 -2.42 4.78
CA ALA A 14 18.64 -3.53 5.22
C ALA A 14 17.24 -3.44 4.58
N ASN A 15 16.64 -4.60 4.27
CA ASN A 15 15.28 -4.66 3.71
C ASN A 15 14.24 -3.99 4.60
N PHE A 16 14.42 -4.11 5.92
CA PHE A 16 13.67 -3.39 6.94
C PHE A 16 14.64 -2.46 7.67
N MET A 17 14.67 -1.20 7.24
CA MET A 17 15.61 -0.22 7.74
C MET A 17 15.29 0.17 9.17
N HIS A 18 16.33 0.26 10.01
CA HIS A 18 16.22 1.01 11.25
C HIS A 18 15.96 2.50 10.95
N ASN A 19 15.35 3.24 11.89
CA ASN A 19 15.01 4.65 11.67
C ASN A 19 16.23 5.51 11.26
N THR A 20 17.44 5.18 11.73
CA THR A 20 18.68 5.86 11.34
C THR A 20 19.05 5.65 9.87
N GLN A 21 18.86 4.44 9.33
CA GLN A 21 19.05 4.15 7.90
C GLN A 21 17.95 4.81 7.06
N MET A 22 16.71 4.83 7.56
CA MET A 22 15.60 5.51 6.90
C MET A 22 15.87 7.02 6.79
N LEU A 23 16.30 7.67 7.88
CA LEU A 23 16.73 9.07 7.85
C LEU A 23 17.86 9.28 6.84
N LYS A 24 18.86 8.40 6.85
CA LYS A 24 19.97 8.50 5.89
C LYS A 24 19.51 8.41 4.43
N TYR A 25 18.55 7.54 4.13
CA TYR A 25 17.96 7.44 2.80
C TYR A 25 17.23 8.74 2.40
N LEU A 26 16.49 9.38 3.32
CA LEU A 26 15.84 10.67 3.05
C LEU A 26 16.85 11.79 2.82
N GLU A 27 17.96 11.83 3.58
CA GLU A 27 19.06 12.77 3.36
C GLU A 27 19.71 12.57 1.98
N LEU A 28 19.92 11.31 1.58
CA LEU A 28 20.46 10.98 0.26
C LEU A 28 19.52 11.44 -0.85
N TYR A 29 18.21 11.23 -0.70
CA TYR A 29 17.21 11.72 -1.64
C TYR A 29 17.22 13.26 -1.74
N ALA A 30 17.18 13.94 -0.59
CA ALA A 30 17.21 15.41 -0.54
C ALA A 30 18.48 15.99 -1.16
N THR A 31 19.62 15.32 -0.98
CA THR A 31 20.91 15.71 -1.58
C THR A 31 20.91 15.46 -3.09
N GLN A 32 20.47 14.27 -3.53
CA GLN A 32 20.46 13.87 -4.94
C GLN A 32 19.63 14.83 -5.80
N PHE A 33 18.50 15.30 -5.28
CA PHE A 33 17.59 16.20 -5.98
C PHE A 33 17.75 17.67 -5.57
N ASP A 34 18.82 18.00 -4.83
CA ASP A 34 19.16 19.36 -4.39
C ASP A 34 17.96 20.10 -3.75
N MET A 35 17.24 19.39 -2.87
CA MET A 35 15.98 19.87 -2.28
C MET A 35 16.21 20.81 -1.11
N LEU A 36 17.34 20.69 -0.41
CA LEU A 36 17.60 21.41 0.84
C LEU A 36 17.57 22.93 0.67
N LYS A 37 17.92 23.44 -0.52
CA LYS A 37 17.87 24.89 -0.82
C LYS A 37 16.46 25.49 -0.79
N TYR A 38 15.42 24.67 -0.90
CA TYR A 38 14.02 25.11 -0.84
C TYR A 38 13.42 25.00 0.57
N ILE A 39 14.14 24.39 1.52
CA ILE A 39 13.62 24.12 2.87
C ILE A 39 14.09 25.20 3.83
N LYS A 40 13.13 25.97 4.36
CA LYS A 40 13.36 26.88 5.48
C LYS A 40 13.09 26.14 6.81
N PHE A 41 14.14 25.65 7.46
CA PHE A 41 14.03 25.02 8.79
C PHE A 41 13.69 26.04 9.87
N ASN A 42 13.12 25.60 10.99
CA ASN A 42 12.70 26.46 12.11
C ASN A 42 11.65 27.52 11.72
N HIS A 43 10.92 27.31 10.62
CA HIS A 43 9.81 28.16 10.20
C HIS A 43 8.49 27.45 10.50
N ARG A 44 7.72 27.97 11.46
CA ARG A 44 6.46 27.35 11.88
C ARG A 44 5.28 28.02 11.20
N ILE A 45 4.58 27.28 10.34
CA ILE A 45 3.31 27.75 9.77
C ILE A 45 2.28 27.93 10.89
N VAL A 46 1.67 29.12 10.93
CA VAL A 46 0.66 29.51 11.94
C VAL A 46 -0.73 29.49 11.33
N ASN A 47 -0.89 30.01 10.11
CA ASN A 47 -2.18 30.05 9.42
C ASN A 47 -2.00 29.96 7.91
N ILE A 48 -3.00 29.40 7.22
CA ILE A 48 -3.11 29.38 5.77
C ILE A 48 -4.53 29.79 5.45
N GLU A 49 -4.70 30.87 4.70
CA GLU A 49 -6.00 31.43 4.33
C GLU A 49 -6.02 31.82 2.86
N ARG A 50 -7.22 31.87 2.28
CA ARG A 50 -7.39 32.30 0.89
C ARG A 50 -6.99 33.77 0.75
N ALA A 51 -6.27 34.11 -0.31
CA ALA A 51 -6.02 35.50 -0.66
C ALA A 51 -7.32 36.20 -1.05
N LYS A 52 -7.33 37.53 -1.00
CA LYS A 52 -8.50 38.31 -1.45
C LYS A 52 -8.84 38.06 -2.92
N SER A 53 -7.81 37.77 -3.74
CA SER A 53 -7.93 37.45 -5.17
C SER A 53 -8.26 35.99 -5.45
N TYR A 54 -8.48 35.14 -4.43
CA TYR A 54 -8.58 33.68 -4.60
C TYR A 54 -9.56 33.24 -5.70
N ASN A 55 -10.73 33.88 -5.83
CA ASN A 55 -11.70 33.50 -6.86
C ASN A 55 -11.23 33.77 -8.30
N GLU A 56 -10.21 34.63 -8.48
CA GLU A 56 -9.61 34.98 -9.77
C GLU A 56 -8.38 34.12 -10.05
N ASP A 57 -7.51 33.91 -9.05
CA ASP A 57 -6.17 33.33 -9.23
C ASP A 57 -5.87 32.08 -8.38
N GLY A 58 -6.75 31.73 -7.43
CA GLY A 58 -6.59 30.58 -6.56
C GLY A 58 -5.50 30.72 -5.49
N LYS A 59 -5.00 31.93 -5.21
CA LYS A 59 -3.83 32.15 -4.35
C LYS A 59 -4.09 32.10 -2.85
N TRP A 60 -3.04 31.79 -2.10
CA TRP A 60 -3.06 31.62 -0.65
C TRP A 60 -2.16 32.62 0.05
N ILE A 61 -2.60 33.06 1.22
CA ILE A 61 -1.79 33.79 2.18
C ILE A 61 -1.33 32.80 3.25
N VAL A 62 -0.02 32.65 3.38
CA VAL A 62 0.62 31.80 4.38
C VAL A 62 1.26 32.68 5.44
N THR A 63 0.78 32.53 6.67
CA THR A 63 1.33 33.19 7.85
C THR A 63 2.21 32.22 8.61
N TYR A 64 3.44 32.60 8.91
CA TYR A 64 4.39 31.75 9.62
C TYR A 64 5.24 32.53 10.62
N THR A 65 5.87 31.82 11.55
CA THR A 65 6.91 32.35 12.44
C THR A 65 8.26 31.94 11.86
N ASP A 66 9.15 32.91 11.60
CA ASP A 66 10.50 32.65 11.08
C ASP A 66 11.46 32.12 12.16
N ASP A 67 12.72 31.89 11.77
CA ASP A 67 13.78 31.37 12.65
C ASP A 67 14.20 32.35 13.76
N GLN A 68 13.78 33.61 13.68
CA GLN A 68 13.97 34.63 14.72
C GLN A 68 12.75 34.77 15.63
N GLY A 69 11.69 33.99 15.40
CA GLY A 69 10.46 34.08 16.18
C GLY A 69 9.52 35.20 15.71
N GLN A 70 9.80 35.86 14.59
CA GLN A 70 8.98 36.95 14.07
C GLN A 70 7.88 36.41 13.15
N LYS A 71 6.72 37.07 13.18
CA LYS A 71 5.57 36.69 12.36
C LYS A 71 5.70 37.30 10.97
N GLN A 72 5.71 36.45 9.95
CA GLN A 72 5.77 36.80 8.54
C GLN A 72 4.49 36.37 7.83
N GLN A 73 4.25 36.97 6.67
CA GLN A 73 3.11 36.67 5.81
C GLN A 73 3.54 36.76 4.35
N GLU A 74 3.31 35.70 3.58
CA GLU A 74 3.69 35.59 2.17
C GLU A 74 2.54 35.01 1.34
N GLU A 75 2.48 35.39 0.06
CA GLU A 75 1.48 34.89 -0.90
C GLU A 75 2.06 33.73 -1.74
N PHE A 76 1.25 32.72 -2.00
CA PHE A 76 1.63 31.52 -2.77
C PHE A 76 0.54 31.14 -3.78
N ASP A 77 0.94 30.69 -4.98
CA ASP A 77 0.03 30.22 -6.03
C ASP A 77 -0.67 28.90 -5.66
N GLY A 78 -0.04 28.09 -4.83
CA GLY A 78 -0.58 26.83 -4.36
C GLY A 78 0.08 26.37 -3.07
N VAL A 79 -0.65 25.55 -2.32
CA VAL A 79 -0.23 25.05 -1.01
C VAL A 79 -0.36 23.54 -0.97
N LEU A 80 0.70 22.89 -0.51
CA LEU A 80 0.74 21.45 -0.28
C LEU A 80 1.00 21.19 1.21
N VAL A 81 0.02 20.62 1.90
CA VAL A 81 0.10 20.35 3.35
C VAL A 81 0.65 18.95 3.58
N ALA A 82 1.84 18.87 4.19
CA ALA A 82 2.56 17.62 4.47
C ALA A 82 2.93 17.44 5.96
N THR A 83 2.07 17.90 6.88
CA THR A 83 2.31 17.89 8.34
C THR A 83 2.23 16.49 8.98
N GLY A 84 1.66 15.52 8.27
CA GLY A 84 1.40 14.18 8.80
C GLY A 84 0.33 14.17 9.90
N HIS A 85 0.18 13.03 10.59
CA HIS A 85 -0.92 12.80 11.54
C HIS A 85 -0.53 11.95 12.76
N HIS A 86 0.76 11.87 13.10
CA HIS A 86 1.27 11.11 14.25
C HIS A 86 2.04 11.95 15.28
N ALA A 87 2.06 13.28 15.11
CA ALA A 87 2.82 14.19 15.96
C ALA A 87 2.11 14.49 17.29
N LYS A 88 0.78 14.67 17.30
CA LYS A 88 0.03 15.00 18.51
C LYS A 88 -0.39 13.70 19.22
N PRO A 89 0.04 13.45 20.48
CA PRO A 89 -0.42 12.30 21.24
C PRO A 89 -1.90 12.45 21.56
N TYR A 90 -2.58 11.31 21.71
CA TYR A 90 -3.95 11.29 22.15
C TYR A 90 -4.08 10.56 23.48
N TYR A 91 -4.73 11.21 24.43
CA TYR A 91 -5.13 10.58 25.67
C TYR A 91 -6.64 10.34 25.65
N PRO A 92 -7.10 9.10 25.87
CA PRO A 92 -8.52 8.85 26.04
C PRO A 92 -9.09 9.56 27.25
N GLU A 93 -10.42 9.60 27.33
CA GLU A 93 -11.10 9.96 28.57
C GLU A 93 -10.53 9.15 29.72
N LYS A 94 -10.38 9.82 30.87
CA LYS A 94 -9.78 9.19 32.04
C LYS A 94 -10.60 7.97 32.44
N TRP A 95 -9.92 6.84 32.65
CA TRP A 95 -10.59 5.65 33.16
C TRP A 95 -10.81 5.76 34.66
N HIS A 96 -11.79 5.00 35.18
CA HIS A 96 -12.10 4.96 36.59
C HIS A 96 -10.86 4.56 37.42
N GLY A 97 -10.53 5.36 38.43
CA GLY A 97 -9.36 5.14 39.30
C GLY A 97 -8.02 5.63 38.74
N GLN A 98 -7.98 6.24 37.54
CA GLN A 98 -6.74 6.77 36.96
C GLN A 98 -6.05 7.80 37.86
N ASP A 99 -6.81 8.71 38.48
CA ASP A 99 -6.26 9.76 39.36
C ASP A 99 -5.72 9.21 40.69
N SER A 100 -6.20 8.03 41.12
CA SER A 100 -5.72 7.34 42.31
C SER A 100 -4.48 6.48 42.04
N PHE A 101 -4.10 6.28 40.77
CA PHE A 101 -2.95 5.48 40.39
C PHE A 101 -1.65 6.19 40.76
N LYS A 102 -0.87 5.59 41.66
CA LYS A 102 0.40 6.15 42.16
C LYS A 102 1.60 5.90 41.24
N GLY A 103 1.41 5.10 40.19
CA GLY A 103 2.47 4.79 39.22
C GLY A 103 2.57 5.85 38.11
N LYS A 104 3.49 5.63 37.18
CA LYS A 104 3.72 6.52 36.04
C LYS A 104 2.82 6.13 34.85
N ILE A 105 2.13 7.11 34.28
CA ILE A 105 1.37 6.97 33.02
C ILE A 105 2.06 7.83 31.97
N ILE A 106 2.39 7.25 30.81
CA ILE A 106 2.93 7.96 29.65
C ILE A 106 2.22 7.51 28.38
N HIS A 107 2.24 8.35 27.35
CA HIS A 107 1.83 7.97 26.01
C HIS A 107 3.01 7.34 25.25
N SER A 108 2.75 6.51 24.24
CA SER A 108 3.80 5.90 23.41
C SER A 108 4.66 6.93 22.67
N HIS A 109 4.14 8.14 22.48
CA HIS A 109 4.86 9.30 21.93
C HIS A 109 6.08 9.69 22.78
N ASP A 110 5.96 9.59 24.10
CA ASP A 110 6.99 9.96 25.08
C ASP A 110 7.95 8.79 25.39
N TYR A 111 7.61 7.58 24.96
CA TYR A 111 8.48 6.42 25.10
C TYR A 111 9.65 6.53 24.12
N LYS A 112 10.89 6.49 24.64
CA LYS A 112 12.13 6.58 23.83
C LYS A 112 13.04 5.37 23.96
N SER A 113 13.03 4.71 25.11
CA SER A 113 13.80 3.49 25.35
C SER A 113 13.22 2.71 26.52
N CYS A 114 13.60 1.45 26.62
CA CYS A 114 13.24 0.57 27.72
C CYS A 114 14.01 0.86 29.02
N GLN A 115 15.01 1.75 29.00
CA GLN A 115 15.82 2.05 30.18
C GLN A 115 14.96 2.60 31.33
N GLY A 116 15.11 2.03 32.54
CA GLY A 116 14.38 2.46 33.74
C GLY A 116 13.06 1.73 33.98
N TYR A 117 12.75 0.72 33.16
CA TYR A 117 11.60 -0.17 33.34
C TYR A 117 11.97 -1.54 33.94
N ASP A 118 13.22 -1.71 34.31
CA ASP A 118 13.76 -2.92 34.94
C ASP A 118 12.93 -3.34 36.16
N ASP A 119 12.57 -4.63 36.20
CA ASP A 119 11.77 -5.26 37.26
C ASP A 119 10.40 -4.60 37.55
N LYS A 120 9.90 -3.74 36.65
CA LYS A 120 8.57 -3.13 36.77
C LYS A 120 7.48 -4.07 36.27
N VAL A 121 6.27 -3.86 36.77
CA VAL A 121 5.04 -4.39 36.17
C VAL A 121 4.45 -3.29 35.31
N VAL A 122 4.38 -3.51 34.00
CA VAL A 122 3.94 -2.51 33.02
C VAL A 122 2.66 -2.98 32.33
N VAL A 123 1.69 -2.08 32.20
CA VAL A 123 0.50 -2.29 31.37
C VAL A 123 0.63 -1.44 30.12
N VAL A 124 0.67 -2.09 28.96
CA VAL A 124 0.62 -1.44 27.65
C VAL A 124 -0.83 -1.42 27.17
N VAL A 125 -1.33 -0.21 26.96
CA VAL A 125 -2.70 0.02 26.51
C VAL A 125 -2.71 0.25 25.00
N GLY A 126 -3.41 -0.61 24.26
CA GLY A 126 -3.50 -0.65 22.81
C GLY A 126 -2.62 -1.73 22.17
N ILE A 127 -3.11 -2.34 21.09
CA ILE A 127 -2.34 -3.30 20.25
C ILE A 127 -2.10 -2.74 18.84
N GLY A 128 -1.90 -1.42 18.73
CA GLY A 128 -1.29 -0.86 17.53
C GLY A 128 0.18 -1.28 17.42
N ASN A 129 0.80 -1.04 16.26
CA ASN A 129 2.19 -1.41 16.02
C ASN A 129 3.11 -0.89 17.14
N SER A 130 2.94 0.37 17.54
CA SER A 130 3.68 0.95 18.68
C SER A 130 3.43 0.21 20.00
N GLY A 131 2.19 -0.18 20.29
CA GLY A 131 1.88 -0.94 21.52
C GLY A 131 2.52 -2.33 21.50
N GLY A 132 2.48 -3.01 20.35
CA GLY A 132 3.17 -4.29 20.15
C GLY A 132 4.68 -4.17 20.34
N ASP A 133 5.33 -3.21 19.66
CA ASP A 133 6.77 -2.99 19.74
C ASP A 133 7.22 -2.65 21.16
N VAL A 134 6.53 -1.72 21.83
CA VAL A 134 6.81 -1.36 23.24
C VAL A 134 6.65 -2.57 24.15
N ALA A 135 5.58 -3.35 23.99
CA ALA A 135 5.35 -4.52 24.84
C ALA A 135 6.44 -5.59 24.65
N VAL A 136 6.84 -5.86 23.40
CA VAL A 136 7.90 -6.83 23.08
C VAL A 136 9.26 -6.36 23.60
N GLU A 137 9.56 -5.06 23.49
CA GLU A 137 10.81 -4.50 24.01
C GLU A 137 10.88 -4.59 25.54
N LEU A 138 9.80 -4.17 26.22
CA LEU A 138 9.72 -4.18 27.68
C LEU A 138 9.66 -5.60 28.27
N ALA A 139 9.06 -6.57 27.56
CA ALA A 139 8.97 -7.95 28.04
C ALA A 139 10.34 -8.61 28.30
N LYS A 140 11.43 -8.04 27.77
CA LYS A 140 12.80 -8.52 27.98
C LYS A 140 13.40 -8.13 29.34
N ILE A 141 12.89 -7.06 29.97
CA ILE A 141 13.50 -6.43 31.16
C ILE A 141 12.53 -6.21 32.32
N CYS A 142 11.24 -6.12 32.02
CA CYS A 142 10.20 -5.93 33.02
C CYS A 142 9.91 -7.23 33.76
N LYS A 143 9.49 -7.13 35.03
CA LYS A 143 8.97 -8.27 35.79
C LYS A 143 7.72 -8.87 35.16
N GLN A 144 6.85 -8.02 34.60
CA GLN A 144 5.63 -8.44 33.91
C GLN A 144 5.16 -7.35 32.93
N VAL A 145 4.66 -7.77 31.76
CA VAL A 145 4.01 -6.88 30.79
C VAL A 145 2.60 -7.38 30.51
N ILE A 146 1.61 -6.50 30.59
CA ILE A 146 0.19 -6.79 30.33
C ILE A 146 -0.27 -5.95 29.13
N LEU A 147 -0.95 -6.57 28.16
CA LEU A 147 -1.50 -5.89 26.98
C LEU A 147 -3.02 -5.67 27.12
N SER A 148 -3.49 -4.43 26.96
CA SER A 148 -4.91 -4.04 27.13
C SER A 148 -5.42 -3.20 25.96
N THR A 149 -6.29 -3.71 25.08
CA THR A 149 -6.37 -3.27 23.68
C THR A 149 -7.42 -2.19 23.30
N GLY A 150 -7.75 -1.23 24.18
CA GLY A 150 -8.76 -0.18 23.91
C GLY A 150 -8.24 1.19 23.41
N TYR A 151 -9.16 2.06 22.93
CA TYR A 151 -9.09 3.55 22.75
C TYR A 151 -8.92 4.17 21.32
N SER A 152 -9.43 5.41 21.13
CA SER A 152 -9.71 6.12 19.84
C SER A 152 -9.45 7.65 19.92
N PHE A 153 -9.01 8.37 18.86
CA PHE A 153 -8.45 9.76 18.90
C PHE A 153 -8.98 10.82 17.87
N ASP A 154 -8.49 12.10 17.87
CA ASP A 154 -8.97 13.28 17.05
C ASP A 154 -7.89 14.37 16.66
N PHE A 155 -8.14 15.24 15.63
CA PHE A 155 -7.25 16.31 15.11
C PHE A 155 -7.95 17.62 14.64
N SER A 156 -7.30 18.79 14.82
CA SER A 156 -7.73 20.09 14.26
C SER A 156 -6.54 21.02 13.91
N LEU A 157 -6.44 21.52 12.66
CA LEU A 157 -5.37 22.45 12.23
C LEU A 157 -5.72 23.45 11.09
N LEU A 158 -6.75 23.23 10.25
CA LEU A 158 -7.00 24.04 9.03
C LEU A 158 -8.20 24.98 9.15
N GLU A 159 -8.00 26.30 9.06
CA GLU A 159 -9.04 27.36 9.24
C GLU A 159 -9.92 27.17 10.50
N GLY A 160 -9.34 26.71 11.61
CA GLY A 160 -10.12 26.36 12.82
C GLY A 160 -11.04 25.14 12.64
N GLY A 161 -10.90 24.37 11.55
CA GLY A 161 -11.65 23.16 11.24
C GLY A 161 -12.70 23.31 10.13
N THR A 162 -12.84 24.47 9.48
CA THR A 162 -13.91 24.71 8.49
C THR A 162 -13.59 24.23 7.07
N LEU A 163 -12.33 24.31 6.62
CA LEU A 163 -11.96 24.04 5.23
C LEU A 163 -11.87 22.55 4.91
N VAL A 164 -11.33 21.77 5.86
CA VAL A 164 -11.33 20.31 5.86
C VAL A 164 -11.96 19.91 7.19
N PRO A 165 -13.29 19.79 7.26
CA PRO A 165 -13.95 19.41 8.49
C PRO A 165 -13.56 17.97 8.83
N VAL A 166 -12.67 17.84 9.82
CA VAL A 166 -12.33 16.56 10.43
C VAL A 166 -13.33 16.34 11.55
N LYS A 167 -14.34 15.51 11.29
CA LYS A 167 -15.22 15.00 12.34
C LYS A 167 -14.88 13.53 12.53
N ASP A 168 -14.43 13.17 13.72
CA ASP A 168 -14.14 11.77 14.08
C ASP A 168 -13.07 11.10 13.20
N ASN A 169 -12.04 11.87 12.78
CA ASN A 169 -11.01 11.48 11.79
C ASN A 169 -11.54 11.15 10.39
N GLU A 170 -12.78 11.50 10.07
CA GLU A 170 -13.24 11.47 8.69
C GLU A 170 -12.85 12.74 7.97
N VAL A 171 -12.27 12.57 6.78
CA VAL A 171 -11.99 13.65 5.85
C VAL A 171 -12.72 13.39 4.55
N SER A 172 -13.27 14.45 3.95
CA SER A 172 -13.93 14.38 2.65
C SER A 172 -13.02 15.01 1.59
N LEU A 173 -12.01 14.25 1.17
CA LEU A 173 -11.00 14.68 0.21
C LEU A 173 -11.03 13.78 -1.02
N TYR A 174 -11.14 14.36 -2.21
CA TYR A 174 -11.02 13.64 -3.47
C TYR A 174 -9.62 13.02 -3.58
N LYS A 175 -9.58 11.69 -3.77
CA LYS A 175 -8.35 10.87 -3.72
C LYS A 175 -7.49 11.10 -2.47
N TYR A 176 -8.05 11.57 -1.36
CA TYR A 176 -7.31 11.96 -0.15
C TYR A 176 -6.28 13.09 -0.37
N VAL A 177 -6.44 13.87 -1.45
CA VAL A 177 -5.54 14.99 -1.80
C VAL A 177 -6.30 16.31 -1.88
N PHE A 178 -7.39 16.35 -2.66
CA PHE A 178 -8.02 17.62 -3.05
C PHE A 178 -9.31 17.85 -2.25
N PRO A 179 -9.49 19.02 -1.60
CA PRO A 179 -10.78 19.43 -1.06
C PRO A 179 -11.77 19.74 -2.20
N PRO A 180 -12.90 19.00 -2.36
CA PRO A 180 -13.81 19.21 -3.48
C PRO A 180 -14.42 20.62 -3.54
N ASP A 181 -14.56 21.29 -2.40
CA ASP A 181 -15.05 22.67 -2.30
C ASP A 181 -14.10 23.71 -2.92
N LEU A 182 -12.86 23.33 -3.24
CA LEU A 182 -11.84 24.18 -3.86
C LEU A 182 -11.54 23.77 -5.31
N SER A 183 -12.44 22.98 -5.92
CA SER A 183 -12.24 22.39 -7.25
C SER A 183 -12.15 23.38 -8.40
N ASP A 184 -12.53 24.65 -8.20
CA ASP A 184 -12.40 25.71 -9.20
C ASP A 184 -10.92 26.01 -9.53
N HIS A 185 -10.04 25.91 -8.54
CA HIS A 185 -8.61 26.19 -8.70
C HIS A 185 -7.70 24.97 -8.43
N ASN A 186 -8.12 24.04 -7.56
CA ASN A 186 -7.32 22.89 -7.11
C ASN A 186 -5.91 23.25 -6.61
N SER A 187 -5.74 24.47 -6.07
CA SER A 187 -4.47 25.00 -5.59
C SER A 187 -4.10 24.59 -4.16
N LEU A 188 -4.93 23.78 -3.48
CA LEU A 188 -4.64 23.20 -2.17
C LEU A 188 -4.65 21.68 -2.22
N GLY A 189 -3.56 21.06 -1.78
CA GLY A 189 -3.42 19.61 -1.68
C GLY A 189 -3.04 19.16 -0.27
N ILE A 190 -3.58 18.03 0.18
CA ILE A 190 -3.21 17.37 1.43
C ILE A 190 -2.45 16.09 1.11
N ILE A 191 -1.23 15.94 1.65
CA ILE A 191 -0.35 14.80 1.36
C ILE A 191 -0.08 14.00 2.63
N GLY A 192 -0.12 12.68 2.50
CA GLY A 192 0.19 11.76 3.59
C GLY A 192 -0.90 11.63 4.66
N LEU A 193 -2.09 12.19 4.43
CA LEU A 193 -3.27 11.98 5.27
C LEU A 193 -4.02 10.70 4.86
N ILE A 194 -3.29 9.58 4.83
CA ILE A 194 -3.77 8.25 4.47
C ILE A 194 -3.06 7.18 5.31
N GLN A 195 -3.71 6.03 5.48
CA GLN A 195 -3.10 4.82 6.01
C GLN A 195 -3.14 3.75 4.92
N PRO A 196 -2.09 3.64 4.08
CA PRO A 196 -2.04 2.62 3.07
C PRO A 196 -1.77 1.24 3.69
N LEU A 197 -2.37 0.20 3.11
CA LEU A 197 -1.80 -1.15 3.17
C LEU A 197 -0.51 -1.15 2.32
N GLY A 198 0.55 -0.53 2.83
CA GLY A 198 1.80 -0.30 2.10
C GLY A 198 2.62 0.84 2.68
N SER A 199 3.53 1.38 1.87
CA SER A 199 4.39 2.50 2.26
C SER A 199 3.67 3.85 2.11
N ILE A 200 3.68 4.64 3.18
CA ILE A 200 3.21 6.03 3.14
C ILE A 200 4.08 6.90 2.24
N MET A 201 5.39 6.63 2.15
CA MET A 201 6.31 7.48 1.38
C MET A 201 6.00 7.43 -0.11
N THR A 202 5.79 6.21 -0.63
CA THR A 202 5.39 6.00 -2.02
C THR A 202 4.01 6.58 -2.30
N ALA A 203 3.08 6.42 -1.35
CA ALA A 203 1.74 6.97 -1.52
C ALA A 203 1.74 8.50 -1.52
N ALA A 204 2.48 9.13 -0.60
CA ALA A 204 2.66 10.57 -0.52
C ALA A 204 3.37 11.13 -1.76
N GLU A 205 4.39 10.44 -2.28
CA GLU A 205 5.03 10.81 -3.54
C GLU A 205 4.04 10.79 -4.70
N MET A 206 3.25 9.72 -4.84
CA MET A 206 2.24 9.61 -5.90
C MET A 206 1.13 10.67 -5.76
N GLN A 207 0.73 10.99 -4.52
CA GLN A 207 -0.18 12.11 -4.25
C GLN A 207 0.43 13.44 -4.68
N ALA A 208 1.70 13.70 -4.37
CA ALA A 208 2.39 14.93 -4.75
C ALA A 208 2.56 15.03 -6.27
N ARG A 209 2.89 13.94 -6.95
CA ARG A 209 2.93 13.88 -8.42
C ARG A 209 1.58 14.24 -9.04
N LEU A 210 0.49 13.67 -8.53
CA LEU A 210 -0.86 14.00 -9.00
C LEU A 210 -1.19 15.46 -8.77
N PHE A 211 -0.89 15.97 -7.56
CA PHE A 211 -1.13 17.37 -7.21
C PHE A 211 -0.41 18.31 -8.17
N PHE A 212 0.91 18.16 -8.34
CA PHE A 212 1.67 19.06 -9.19
C PHE A 212 1.27 18.95 -10.66
N ASP A 213 1.01 17.75 -11.17
CA ASP A 213 0.59 17.56 -12.55
C ASP A 213 -0.80 18.16 -12.83
N ALA A 214 -1.73 18.08 -11.87
CA ALA A 214 -3.01 18.76 -11.95
C ALA A 214 -2.86 20.29 -11.79
N PHE A 215 -2.01 20.74 -10.87
CA PHE A 215 -1.79 22.15 -10.55
C PHE A 215 -1.21 22.93 -11.73
N VAL A 216 -0.31 22.32 -12.51
CA VAL A 216 0.22 22.93 -13.75
C VAL A 216 -0.69 22.73 -14.96
N GLY A 217 -1.83 22.05 -14.80
CA GLY A 217 -2.86 21.91 -15.83
C GLY A 217 -2.72 20.70 -16.77
N ASN A 218 -1.78 19.78 -16.53
CA ASN A 218 -1.60 18.59 -17.37
C ASN A 218 -2.67 17.52 -17.09
N THR A 219 -3.03 17.33 -15.81
CA THR A 219 -4.09 16.41 -15.39
C THR A 219 -5.39 17.18 -15.11
N LYS A 220 -6.43 16.90 -15.90
CA LYS A 220 -7.76 17.45 -15.65
C LYS A 220 -8.47 16.65 -14.56
N LEU A 221 -8.74 17.30 -13.43
CA LEU A 221 -9.55 16.74 -12.36
C LEU A 221 -11.05 16.81 -12.70
N PRO A 222 -11.88 15.89 -12.16
CA PRO A 222 -13.32 15.90 -12.40
C PRO A 222 -14.01 17.09 -11.71
N SER A 223 -15.28 17.34 -12.04
CA SER A 223 -16.07 18.39 -11.42
C SER A 223 -16.32 18.14 -9.92
N LYS A 224 -16.70 19.19 -9.18
CA LYS A 224 -17.05 19.10 -7.74
C LYS A 224 -18.05 17.98 -7.43
N SER A 225 -19.11 17.86 -8.22
CA SER A 225 -20.17 16.86 -8.00
C SER A 225 -19.65 15.44 -8.20
N GLU A 226 -18.84 15.22 -9.23
CA GLU A 226 -18.17 13.94 -9.49
C GLU A 226 -17.18 13.57 -8.39
N MET A 227 -16.36 14.54 -7.93
CA MET A 227 -15.46 14.36 -6.79
C MET A 227 -16.23 13.92 -5.53
N LEU A 228 -17.31 14.61 -5.19
CA LEU A 228 -18.14 14.28 -4.02
C LEU A 228 -18.82 12.91 -4.15
N ALA A 229 -19.31 12.56 -5.34
CA ALA A 229 -19.89 11.25 -5.60
C ALA A 229 -18.87 10.13 -5.40
N GLU A 230 -17.62 10.32 -5.87
CA GLU A 230 -16.56 9.34 -5.68
C GLU A 230 -16.14 9.23 -4.20
N VAL A 231 -15.99 10.37 -3.51
CA VAL A 231 -15.71 10.39 -2.06
C VAL A 231 -16.76 9.59 -1.30
N LYS A 232 -18.04 9.80 -1.60
CA LYS A 232 -19.14 9.05 -1.00
C LYS A 232 -19.04 7.54 -1.30
N ALA A 233 -18.87 7.18 -2.57
CA ALA A 233 -18.74 5.77 -2.98
C ALA A 233 -17.54 5.08 -2.29
N LYS A 234 -16.43 5.80 -2.10
CA LYS A 234 -15.26 5.29 -1.39
C LYS A 234 -15.54 5.09 0.10
N LYS A 235 -16.22 6.02 0.76
CA LYS A 235 -16.64 5.88 2.16
C LYS A 235 -17.55 4.66 2.33
N ASP A 236 -18.56 4.51 1.45
CA ASP A 236 -19.48 3.37 1.46
C ASP A 236 -18.72 2.03 1.29
N TYR A 237 -17.69 1.99 0.43
CA TYR A 237 -16.81 0.83 0.28
C TYR A 237 -16.00 0.51 1.54
N LEU A 238 -15.39 1.52 2.17
CA LEU A 238 -14.53 1.32 3.34
C LEU A 238 -15.31 0.84 4.56
N THR A 239 -16.52 1.36 4.78
CA THR A 239 -17.41 0.92 5.86
C THR A 239 -17.77 -0.57 5.75
N ASN A 240 -17.89 -1.09 4.52
CA ASN A 240 -18.15 -2.51 4.29
C ASN A 240 -16.89 -3.39 4.42
N ARG A 241 -15.69 -2.82 4.22
CA ARG A 241 -14.43 -3.56 4.17
C ARG A 241 -13.69 -3.61 5.49
N TYR A 242 -13.73 -2.54 6.26
CA TYR A 242 -12.96 -2.40 7.51
C TYR A 242 -13.89 -2.33 8.71
N VAL A 243 -13.41 -2.83 9.86
CA VAL A 243 -14.11 -2.66 11.13
C VAL A 243 -14.33 -1.18 11.37
N HIS A 244 -15.56 -0.79 11.70
CA HIS A 244 -15.89 0.60 11.98
C HIS A 244 -15.08 1.10 13.19
N SER A 245 -14.00 1.83 12.92
CA SER A 245 -13.16 2.47 13.92
C SER A 245 -12.53 3.72 13.32
N ARG A 246 -12.24 4.72 14.14
CA ARG A 246 -11.59 5.96 13.70
C ARG A 246 -10.17 5.76 13.14
N ARG A 247 -9.56 4.58 13.32
CA ARG A 247 -8.27 4.21 12.69
C ARG A 247 -8.45 3.79 11.22
N HIS A 248 -9.66 3.42 10.83
CA HIS A 248 -9.95 2.90 9.49
C HIS A 248 -10.58 3.94 8.55
N THR A 249 -10.64 5.22 8.95
CA THR A 249 -11.30 6.30 8.20
C THR A 249 -10.51 6.78 6.98
N ILE A 250 -9.19 6.61 7.01
CA ILE A 250 -8.26 7.05 5.94
C ILE A 250 -7.51 5.88 5.29
N GLN A 251 -8.07 4.66 5.38
CA GLN A 251 -7.45 3.45 4.83
C GLN A 251 -7.49 3.45 3.31
N VAL A 252 -6.36 3.11 2.70
CA VAL A 252 -6.28 2.90 1.25
C VAL A 252 -5.67 1.53 0.93
N ASP A 253 -6.30 0.82 0.01
CA ASP A 253 -5.84 -0.48 -0.47
C ASP A 253 -4.68 -0.35 -1.46
N PHE A 254 -4.04 -1.49 -1.77
CA PHE A 254 -2.96 -1.62 -2.74
C PHE A 254 -3.26 -1.04 -4.15
N LYS A 255 -4.55 -0.90 -4.50
CA LYS A 255 -4.99 -0.33 -5.79
C LYS A 255 -4.79 1.18 -5.88
N TYR A 256 -4.70 1.88 -4.75
CA TYR A 256 -4.69 3.34 -4.68
C TYR A 256 -3.60 3.98 -5.54
N LEU A 257 -2.35 3.46 -5.48
CA LEU A 257 -1.27 3.98 -6.32
C LEU A 257 -1.55 3.83 -7.82
N GLY A 258 -2.23 2.74 -8.20
CA GLY A 258 -2.67 2.51 -9.57
C GLY A 258 -3.77 3.48 -10.01
N GLU A 259 -4.71 3.81 -9.12
CA GLU A 259 -5.75 4.82 -9.40
C GLU A 259 -5.14 6.20 -9.62
N LEU A 260 -4.19 6.63 -8.78
CA LEU A 260 -3.49 7.90 -8.97
C LEU A 260 -2.69 7.89 -10.28
N ALA A 261 -1.98 6.79 -10.55
CA ALA A 261 -1.19 6.64 -11.77
C ALA A 261 -2.07 6.66 -13.03
N LEU A 262 -3.26 6.06 -13.00
CA LEU A 262 -4.21 6.11 -14.11
C LEU A 262 -4.67 7.54 -14.37
N LEU A 263 -5.00 8.28 -13.31
CA LEU A 263 -5.49 9.65 -13.42
C LEU A 263 -4.46 10.60 -14.06
N MET A 264 -3.18 10.42 -13.73
CA MET A 264 -2.08 11.20 -14.31
C MET A 264 -1.44 10.57 -15.57
N GLY A 265 -1.99 9.47 -16.10
CA GLY A 265 -1.42 8.79 -17.28
C GLY A 265 -0.05 8.10 -17.06
N ALA A 266 0.34 7.84 -15.82
CA ALA A 266 1.58 7.12 -15.45
C ALA A 266 1.39 5.60 -15.25
N TYR A 267 0.19 5.07 -15.46
CA TYR A 267 -0.07 3.65 -15.28
C TYR A 267 0.57 2.82 -16.41
N PRO A 268 1.40 1.81 -16.10
CA PRO A 268 2.01 0.97 -17.12
C PRO A 268 1.00 -0.09 -17.62
N HIS A 269 0.46 0.09 -18.82
CA HIS A 269 -0.41 -0.91 -19.42
C HIS A 269 0.42 -2.07 -20.00
N LEU A 270 0.12 -3.30 -19.58
CA LEU A 270 0.90 -4.49 -19.99
C LEU A 270 0.96 -4.69 -21.51
N LYS A 271 -0.10 -4.29 -22.22
CA LYS A 271 -0.18 -4.37 -23.70
C LYS A 271 0.93 -3.59 -24.40
N ASP A 272 1.47 -2.55 -23.75
CA ASP A 272 2.51 -1.69 -24.30
C ASP A 272 3.89 -2.40 -24.28
N TYR A 273 4.03 -3.42 -23.43
CA TYR A 273 5.30 -4.11 -23.16
C TYR A 273 5.31 -5.57 -23.61
N ILE A 274 4.16 -6.23 -23.72
CA ILE A 274 4.08 -7.70 -23.90
C ILE A 274 4.84 -8.22 -25.14
N PHE A 275 4.94 -7.39 -26.18
CA PHE A 275 5.68 -7.73 -27.41
C PHE A 275 7.05 -7.06 -27.52
N SER A 276 7.20 -5.85 -26.97
CA SER A 276 8.41 -5.03 -27.07
C SER A 276 9.44 -5.37 -25.99
N ASP A 277 8.99 -5.81 -24.81
CA ASP A 277 9.82 -6.08 -23.63
C ASP A 277 9.19 -7.17 -22.73
N PRO A 278 9.19 -8.44 -23.18
CA PRO A 278 8.55 -9.55 -22.46
C PRO A 278 9.17 -9.80 -21.08
N VAL A 279 10.45 -9.44 -20.89
CA VAL A 279 11.12 -9.53 -19.58
C VAL A 279 10.51 -8.53 -18.61
N LEU A 280 10.37 -7.27 -19.01
CA LEU A 280 9.68 -6.28 -18.18
C LEU A 280 8.23 -6.68 -17.90
N THR A 281 7.50 -7.19 -18.90
CA THR A 281 6.13 -7.69 -18.71
C THR A 281 6.03 -8.77 -17.64
N TYR A 282 6.95 -9.74 -17.64
CA TYR A 282 7.01 -10.77 -16.60
C TYR A 282 7.17 -10.16 -15.20
N HIS A 283 8.08 -9.19 -15.04
CA HIS A 283 8.27 -8.51 -13.76
C HIS A 283 7.10 -7.62 -13.35
N LEU A 284 6.40 -7.00 -14.30
CA LEU A 284 5.19 -6.21 -14.01
C LEU A 284 4.02 -7.08 -13.53
N LEU A 285 3.93 -8.32 -14.01
CA LEU A 285 2.88 -9.27 -13.68
C LEU A 285 3.16 -10.06 -12.39
N PHE A 286 4.36 -10.61 -12.27
CA PHE A 286 4.71 -11.59 -11.24
C PHE A 286 5.75 -11.07 -10.24
N GLY A 287 6.40 -9.94 -10.55
CA GLY A 287 7.37 -9.32 -9.66
C GLY A 287 6.72 -8.57 -8.50
N PRO A 288 7.53 -8.12 -7.54
CA PRO A 288 7.05 -7.29 -6.44
C PRO A 288 6.45 -5.98 -6.98
N GLY A 289 5.34 -5.54 -6.39
CA GLY A 289 4.61 -4.33 -6.76
C GLY A 289 5.33 -3.01 -6.43
N THR A 290 6.56 -2.84 -6.92
CA THR A 290 7.40 -1.67 -6.67
C THR A 290 6.85 -0.42 -7.36
N ALA A 291 7.12 0.75 -6.78
CA ALA A 291 6.69 2.04 -7.29
C ALA A 291 7.37 2.45 -8.60
N TYR A 292 8.55 1.89 -8.88
CA TYR A 292 9.35 2.19 -10.07
C TYR A 292 8.56 2.06 -11.38
N LYS A 293 7.58 1.16 -11.42
CA LYS A 293 6.70 0.96 -12.58
C LYS A 293 5.88 2.21 -12.95
N TYR A 294 5.59 3.08 -12.00
CA TYR A 294 4.88 4.34 -12.23
C TYR A 294 5.79 5.45 -12.79
N ARG A 295 7.06 5.14 -13.08
CA ARG A 295 8.02 6.00 -13.77
C ARG A 295 8.44 5.45 -15.13
N LEU A 296 7.80 4.38 -15.61
CA LEU A 296 8.01 3.86 -16.97
C LEU A 296 7.37 4.77 -18.03
N ASN A 297 6.18 5.30 -17.72
CA ASN A 297 5.34 6.11 -18.60
C ASN A 297 4.83 7.37 -17.88
N GLY A 298 4.17 8.25 -18.64
CA GLY A 298 3.45 9.41 -18.11
C GLY A 298 4.38 10.59 -17.79
N PRO A 299 3.91 11.56 -16.98
CA PRO A 299 4.69 12.74 -16.64
C PRO A 299 5.91 12.36 -15.79
N TYR A 300 7.06 12.93 -16.18
CA TYR A 300 8.37 12.76 -15.53
C TYR A 300 8.83 11.29 -15.46
N PRO A 301 8.99 10.59 -16.60
CA PRO A 301 9.49 9.23 -16.62
C PRO A 301 10.95 9.18 -16.15
N TRP A 302 11.36 8.06 -15.59
CA TRP A 302 12.73 7.85 -15.10
C TRP A 302 13.42 6.78 -15.93
N HIS A 303 14.54 7.14 -16.59
CA HIS A 303 15.30 6.23 -17.44
C HIS A 303 15.74 4.95 -16.71
N GLY A 304 16.01 5.03 -15.40
CA GLY A 304 16.41 3.90 -14.58
C GLY A 304 15.25 3.00 -14.11
N ALA A 305 13.99 3.35 -14.41
CA ALA A 305 12.81 2.65 -13.89
C ALA A 305 12.80 1.17 -14.27
N ARG A 306 13.06 0.86 -15.54
CA ARG A 306 13.13 -0.51 -16.04
C ARG A 306 14.18 -1.32 -15.28
N ASP A 307 15.41 -0.81 -15.24
CA ASP A 307 16.52 -1.50 -14.60
C ASP A 307 16.28 -1.66 -13.09
N ALA A 308 15.70 -0.67 -12.43
CA ALA A 308 15.30 -0.77 -11.03
C ALA A 308 14.27 -1.88 -10.81
N ILE A 309 13.27 -2.04 -11.68
CA ILE A 309 12.30 -3.13 -11.60
C ILE A 309 13.02 -4.48 -11.68
N LEU A 310 13.81 -4.68 -12.74
CA LEU A 310 14.50 -5.96 -13.00
C LEU A 310 15.51 -6.32 -11.91
N THR A 311 16.14 -5.32 -11.29
CA THR A 311 17.15 -5.51 -10.24
C THR A 311 16.59 -5.50 -8.82
N THR A 312 15.27 -5.54 -8.65
CA THR A 312 14.67 -5.52 -7.32
C THR A 312 15.11 -6.70 -6.46
N GLN A 313 15.12 -7.92 -7.00
CA GLN A 313 15.52 -9.11 -6.24
C GLN A 313 16.98 -9.02 -5.78
N TYR A 314 17.87 -8.56 -6.67
CA TYR A 314 19.28 -8.33 -6.32
C TYR A 314 19.45 -7.42 -5.10
N ARG A 315 18.76 -6.26 -5.06
CA ARG A 315 18.85 -5.35 -3.90
C ARG A 315 18.27 -5.99 -2.64
N VAL A 316 17.21 -6.79 -2.76
CA VAL A 316 16.64 -7.52 -1.62
C VAL A 316 17.64 -8.52 -1.06
N ASP A 317 18.30 -9.29 -1.91
CA ASP A 317 19.27 -10.30 -1.48
C ASP A 317 20.53 -9.66 -0.90
N LYS A 318 20.99 -8.55 -1.50
CA LYS A 318 22.13 -7.78 -0.99
C LYS A 318 21.85 -7.16 0.37
N GLY A 319 20.63 -6.69 0.61
CA GLY A 319 20.19 -6.18 1.92
C GLY A 319 20.13 -7.26 3.02
N PHE A 320 20.00 -8.55 2.67
CA PHE A 320 20.11 -9.67 3.62
C PHE A 320 21.55 -10.10 3.86
N ASN A 321 22.40 -10.05 2.82
CA ASN A 321 23.80 -10.44 2.90
C ASN A 321 24.72 -9.38 2.26
N PRO A 322 25.05 -8.30 3.00
CA PRO A 322 25.83 -7.19 2.46
C PRO A 322 27.28 -7.58 2.11
N ILE A 323 27.79 -8.67 2.68
CA ILE A 323 29.18 -9.14 2.52
C ILE A 323 29.38 -9.92 1.20
N LYS A 324 28.32 -10.51 0.63
CA LYS A 324 28.42 -11.29 -0.62
C LYS A 324 28.84 -10.38 -1.79
N LYS A 325 29.86 -10.78 -2.58
CA LYS A 325 30.52 -9.88 -3.55
C LYS A 325 29.59 -9.53 -4.73
N GLU A 326 29.72 -8.32 -5.25
CA GLU A 326 28.92 -7.83 -6.39
C GLU A 326 29.08 -8.69 -7.66
N TYR A 327 30.30 -9.22 -7.88
CA TYR A 327 30.57 -10.15 -8.97
C TYR A 327 29.75 -11.45 -8.88
N GLU A 328 29.59 -12.02 -7.68
CA GLU A 328 28.84 -13.27 -7.46
C GLU A 328 27.35 -13.08 -7.77
N PHE A 329 26.80 -11.94 -7.37
CA PHE A 329 25.43 -11.57 -7.73
C PHE A 329 25.25 -11.25 -9.21
N SER A 330 26.22 -10.56 -9.84
CA SER A 330 26.15 -10.25 -11.27
C SER A 330 26.12 -11.52 -12.13
N LYS A 331 26.86 -12.55 -11.69
CA LYS A 331 26.89 -13.87 -12.32
C LYS A 331 25.58 -14.62 -12.10
N GLU A 332 25.08 -14.70 -10.86
CA GLU A 332 23.77 -15.32 -10.58
C GLU A 332 22.62 -14.62 -11.32
N LYS A 333 22.63 -13.28 -11.39
CA LYS A 333 21.64 -12.48 -12.14
C LYS A 333 21.73 -12.76 -13.62
N LYS A 334 22.94 -12.80 -14.19
CA LYS A 334 23.15 -13.11 -15.60
C LYS A 334 22.71 -14.53 -15.90
N ASP A 335 23.06 -15.51 -15.08
CA ASP A 335 22.66 -16.91 -15.24
C ASP A 335 21.14 -17.11 -15.08
N ALA A 336 20.49 -16.38 -14.16
CA ALA A 336 19.03 -16.43 -13.98
C ALA A 336 18.28 -15.71 -15.11
N MET A 337 18.79 -14.59 -15.61
CA MET A 337 18.19 -13.83 -16.71
C MET A 337 18.45 -14.50 -18.06
N ASP A 338 19.65 -15.03 -18.26
CA ASP A 338 19.99 -15.90 -19.40
C ASP A 338 19.18 -17.20 -19.31
N GLY A 339 18.90 -17.74 -18.12
CA GLY A 339 17.98 -18.87 -17.92
C GLY A 339 16.53 -18.53 -18.29
N LEU A 340 16.02 -17.38 -17.84
CA LEU A 340 14.69 -16.86 -18.22
C LEU A 340 14.60 -16.67 -19.74
N LEU A 341 15.62 -16.08 -20.35
CA LEU A 341 15.67 -15.79 -21.79
C LEU A 341 15.97 -17.03 -22.66
N ASN A 342 16.74 -18.01 -22.17
CA ASN A 342 17.10 -19.23 -22.90
C ASN A 342 16.09 -20.36 -22.77
N GLU A 343 15.24 -20.37 -21.74
CA GLU A 343 14.29 -21.46 -21.65
C GLU A 343 13.35 -21.40 -22.85
N LYS A 344 13.38 -22.47 -23.64
CA LYS A 344 12.42 -22.84 -24.68
C LYS A 344 10.95 -22.76 -24.21
N LEU A 345 10.69 -22.42 -22.94
CA LEU A 345 9.40 -22.12 -22.33
C LEU A 345 8.94 -20.66 -22.47
N LEU A 346 9.80 -19.64 -22.54
CA LEU A 346 9.31 -18.26 -22.44
C LEU A 346 8.52 -17.82 -23.69
N ARG A 347 8.98 -18.22 -24.88
CA ARG A 347 8.22 -18.06 -26.15
C ARG A 347 6.85 -18.74 -26.12
N PRO A 348 6.72 -20.04 -25.81
CA PRO A 348 5.40 -20.68 -25.71
C PRO A 348 4.58 -20.17 -24.51
N LEU A 349 5.19 -19.67 -23.42
CA LEU A 349 4.47 -19.02 -22.31
C LEU A 349 3.89 -17.66 -22.72
N THR A 350 4.64 -16.83 -23.46
CA THR A 350 4.07 -15.64 -24.12
C THR A 350 2.99 -16.04 -25.11
N PHE A 351 3.16 -17.12 -25.87
CA PHE A 351 2.15 -17.65 -26.80
C PHE A 351 0.87 -18.13 -26.08
N ILE A 352 1.01 -18.79 -24.93
CA ILE A 352 -0.11 -19.23 -24.08
C ILE A 352 -0.80 -18.05 -23.40
N MET A 353 -0.04 -17.06 -22.92
CA MET A 353 -0.58 -15.79 -22.41
C MET A 353 -1.35 -15.01 -23.49
N ILE A 354 -0.82 -14.97 -24.72
CA ILE A 354 -1.51 -14.41 -25.89
C ILE A 354 -2.81 -15.18 -26.14
N ILE A 355 -2.79 -16.51 -26.11
CA ILE A 355 -4.02 -17.32 -26.23
C ILE A 355 -4.99 -16.94 -25.13
N ILE A 356 -4.61 -16.92 -23.85
CA ILE A 356 -5.50 -16.60 -22.73
C ILE A 356 -6.11 -15.19 -22.86
N VAL A 357 -5.30 -14.18 -23.19
CA VAL A 357 -5.72 -12.77 -23.32
C VAL A 357 -6.59 -12.55 -24.56
N PHE A 358 -6.36 -13.27 -25.67
CA PHE A 358 -7.12 -13.11 -26.92
C PHE A 358 -8.28 -14.11 -27.09
N THR A 359 -8.31 -15.25 -26.39
CA THR A 359 -9.46 -16.19 -26.44
C THR A 359 -10.62 -15.76 -25.55
N TYR A 360 -10.36 -15.03 -24.47
CA TYR A 360 -11.40 -14.54 -23.56
C TYR A 360 -12.35 -13.49 -24.19
N PRO A 361 -11.86 -12.53 -25.01
CA PRO A 361 -12.73 -11.61 -25.74
C PRO A 361 -13.52 -12.30 -26.86
N VAL A 362 -12.96 -13.34 -27.49
CA VAL A 362 -13.61 -14.09 -28.58
C VAL A 362 -14.77 -14.95 -28.05
N SER A 363 -14.62 -15.57 -26.87
CA SER A 363 -15.71 -16.32 -26.23
C SER A 363 -16.84 -15.41 -25.73
N PHE A 364 -16.52 -14.20 -25.23
CA PHE A 364 -17.52 -13.21 -24.82
C PHE A 364 -18.26 -12.59 -26.02
N GLY A 365 -17.53 -12.24 -27.09
CA GLY A 365 -18.11 -11.75 -28.34
C GLY A 365 -18.99 -12.78 -29.06
N ALA A 366 -18.58 -14.06 -29.07
CA ALA A 366 -19.39 -15.14 -29.63
C ALA A 366 -20.70 -15.37 -28.85
N HIS A 367 -20.70 -15.18 -27.53
CA HIS A 367 -21.92 -15.27 -26.71
C HIS A 367 -22.90 -14.12 -26.99
N LEU A 368 -22.38 -12.91 -27.24
CA LEU A 368 -23.16 -11.72 -27.62
C LEU A 368 -23.74 -11.82 -29.04
N VAL A 369 -23.03 -12.46 -29.97
CA VAL A 369 -23.54 -12.72 -31.32
C VAL A 369 -24.58 -13.86 -31.32
N ALA A 370 -24.40 -14.89 -30.49
CA ALA A 370 -25.34 -16.00 -30.35
C ALA A 370 -26.72 -15.58 -29.82
N THR A 371 -26.83 -14.45 -29.10
CA THR A 371 -28.10 -13.87 -28.64
C THR A 371 -28.92 -13.18 -29.75
N TYR A 372 -28.34 -12.95 -30.94
CA TYR A 372 -29.01 -12.27 -32.07
C TYR A 372 -29.15 -13.16 -33.33
N LEU A 373 -28.77 -14.44 -33.25
CA LEU A 373 -28.87 -15.41 -34.36
C LEU A 373 -30.05 -16.37 -34.18
N ASP A 374 -30.50 -16.99 -35.28
CA ASP A 374 -31.55 -18.02 -35.22
C ASP A 374 -31.15 -19.23 -34.37
N ALA A 375 -32.15 -20.01 -33.94
CA ALA A 375 -31.98 -21.08 -32.95
C ALA A 375 -30.98 -22.17 -33.39
N GLN A 376 -30.87 -22.44 -34.69
CA GLN A 376 -29.99 -23.49 -35.20
C GLN A 376 -28.54 -23.03 -35.27
N THR A 377 -28.32 -21.77 -35.63
CA THR A 377 -26.99 -21.13 -35.68
C THR A 377 -26.47 -20.82 -34.27
N SER A 378 -27.34 -20.39 -33.35
CA SER A 378 -27.01 -20.15 -31.95
C SER A 378 -26.54 -21.43 -31.22
N ALA A 379 -27.13 -22.58 -31.52
CA ALA A 379 -26.72 -23.87 -30.92
C ALA A 379 -25.29 -24.28 -31.32
N ILE A 380 -24.90 -24.04 -32.58
CA ILE A 380 -23.55 -24.35 -33.09
C ILE A 380 -22.51 -23.41 -32.45
N VAL A 381 -22.83 -22.11 -32.37
CA VAL A 381 -21.94 -21.10 -31.76
C VAL A 381 -21.77 -21.34 -30.26
N ASN A 382 -22.84 -21.72 -29.55
CA ASN A 382 -22.77 -22.05 -28.12
C ASN A 382 -21.95 -23.33 -27.85
N ASN A 383 -22.04 -24.34 -28.72
CA ASN A 383 -21.20 -25.53 -28.59
C ASN A 383 -19.72 -25.20 -28.79
N TYR A 384 -19.37 -24.41 -29.81
CA TYR A 384 -17.98 -23.95 -30.03
C TYR A 384 -17.46 -23.07 -28.88
N SER A 385 -18.28 -22.15 -28.37
CA SER A 385 -17.93 -21.29 -27.24
C SER A 385 -17.68 -22.09 -25.95
N SER A 386 -18.49 -23.12 -25.68
CA SER A 386 -18.30 -23.99 -24.53
C SER A 386 -17.00 -24.81 -24.61
N VAL A 387 -16.65 -25.31 -25.81
CA VAL A 387 -15.40 -26.04 -26.05
C VAL A 387 -14.19 -25.12 -25.85
N LEU A 388 -14.22 -23.92 -26.42
CA LEU A 388 -13.14 -22.93 -26.25
C LEU A 388 -12.98 -22.47 -24.80
N THR A 389 -14.09 -22.28 -24.08
CA THR A 389 -14.10 -21.96 -22.66
C THR A 389 -13.48 -23.09 -21.83
N ASN A 390 -13.83 -24.35 -22.13
CA ASN A 390 -13.27 -25.51 -21.44
C ASN A 390 -11.77 -25.71 -21.73
N ILE A 391 -11.31 -25.41 -22.95
CA ILE A 391 -9.89 -25.43 -23.31
C ILE A 391 -9.15 -24.30 -22.57
N GLY A 392 -9.68 -23.08 -22.55
CA GLY A 392 -9.08 -21.95 -21.83
C GLY A 392 -8.99 -22.20 -20.32
N ILE A 393 -10.02 -22.82 -19.75
CA ILE A 393 -10.03 -23.27 -18.36
C ILE A 393 -8.97 -24.36 -18.12
N ALA A 394 -8.87 -25.37 -18.97
CA ALA A 394 -7.88 -26.44 -18.86
C ALA A 394 -6.42 -25.94 -18.97
N ILE A 395 -6.18 -24.95 -19.84
CA ILE A 395 -4.87 -24.30 -19.98
C ILE A 395 -4.53 -23.49 -18.72
N ASN A 396 -5.48 -22.70 -18.20
CA ASN A 396 -5.31 -22.01 -16.91
C ASN A 396 -5.03 -23.00 -15.75
N TYR A 397 -5.70 -24.15 -15.74
CA TYR A 397 -5.47 -25.21 -14.75
C TYR A 397 -4.08 -25.84 -14.88
N PHE A 398 -3.58 -26.07 -16.10
CA PHE A 398 -2.25 -26.63 -16.33
C PHE A 398 -1.16 -25.65 -15.89
N VAL A 399 -1.32 -24.35 -16.19
CA VAL A 399 -0.41 -23.28 -15.76
C VAL A 399 -0.45 -23.12 -14.23
N TYR A 400 -1.62 -23.15 -13.60
CA TYR A 400 -1.73 -23.05 -12.14
C TYR A 400 -1.12 -24.28 -11.43
N TYR A 401 -1.33 -25.49 -11.98
CA TYR A 401 -0.83 -26.74 -11.42
C TYR A 401 0.70 -26.89 -11.58
N ALA A 402 1.28 -26.40 -12.67
CA ALA A 402 2.72 -26.48 -12.91
C ALA A 402 3.53 -25.52 -12.02
N PHE A 403 2.95 -24.41 -11.56
CA PHE A 403 3.70 -23.32 -10.91
C PHE A 403 3.41 -23.10 -9.41
N CYS A 404 2.30 -23.60 -8.85
CA CYS A 404 1.94 -23.38 -7.43
C CYS A 404 2.02 -24.67 -6.60
N LYS A 405 3.22 -25.06 -6.15
CA LYS A 405 3.45 -26.33 -5.45
C LYS A 405 2.88 -26.39 -4.01
N ASP A 406 2.62 -25.24 -3.38
CA ASP A 406 2.39 -25.17 -1.92
C ASP A 406 0.93 -25.03 -1.44
N TYR A 407 -0.05 -24.92 -2.35
CA TYR A 407 -1.48 -24.75 -1.97
C TYR A 407 -2.37 -25.98 -2.20
N ARG A 408 -1.77 -27.18 -2.19
CA ARG A 408 -2.46 -28.45 -2.50
C ARG A 408 -3.65 -28.81 -1.59
N LEU A 409 -3.62 -28.43 -0.30
CA LEU A 409 -4.60 -28.91 0.69
C LEU A 409 -5.92 -28.11 0.70
N GLU A 410 -5.85 -26.79 0.52
CA GLU A 410 -7.03 -25.93 0.58
C GLU A 410 -7.85 -26.02 -0.73
N PHE A 411 -7.17 -26.35 -1.83
CA PHE A 411 -7.76 -26.66 -3.13
C PHE A 411 -8.56 -27.98 -3.14
N GLN A 412 -8.12 -29.02 -2.41
CA GLN A 412 -8.84 -30.30 -2.33
C GLN A 412 -10.20 -30.20 -1.63
N LYS A 413 -10.36 -29.24 -0.71
CA LYS A 413 -11.63 -28.99 -0.02
C LYS A 413 -12.64 -28.27 -0.92
N GLN A 414 -12.16 -27.35 -1.77
CA GLN A 414 -13.05 -26.56 -2.64
C GLN A 414 -13.60 -27.35 -3.83
N LEU A 415 -12.93 -28.42 -4.29
CA LEU A 415 -13.38 -29.23 -5.43
C LEU A 415 -14.14 -30.51 -5.05
N ALA A 416 -14.42 -30.73 -3.76
CA ALA A 416 -15.10 -31.92 -3.26
C ALA A 416 -16.53 -32.13 -3.82
N PHE A 417 -17.12 -31.09 -4.41
CA PHE A 417 -18.47 -31.13 -4.98
C PHE A 417 -18.53 -31.59 -6.45
N LEU A 418 -17.41 -31.70 -7.16
CA LEU A 418 -17.40 -32.08 -8.58
C LEU A 418 -17.42 -33.61 -8.79
N PRO A 419 -18.37 -34.17 -9.56
CA PRO A 419 -18.59 -35.62 -9.67
C PRO A 419 -17.40 -36.44 -10.20
N TRP A 420 -16.59 -35.86 -11.08
CA TRP A 420 -15.44 -36.56 -11.69
C TRP A 420 -14.23 -36.69 -10.75
N PHE A 421 -14.14 -35.84 -9.72
CA PHE A 421 -13.07 -35.86 -8.73
C PHE A 421 -13.13 -37.09 -7.81
N LYS A 422 -14.33 -37.66 -7.59
CA LYS A 422 -14.51 -38.93 -6.87
C LYS A 422 -13.85 -40.11 -7.58
N LYS A 423 -13.61 -40.02 -8.90
CA LYS A 423 -13.05 -41.09 -9.74
C LYS A 423 -11.51 -41.14 -9.69
N LEU A 424 -10.85 -40.03 -9.35
CA LEU A 424 -9.39 -39.89 -9.25
C LEU A 424 -8.78 -40.46 -7.95
N LYS A 425 -9.60 -40.85 -6.97
CA LYS A 425 -9.14 -41.37 -5.67
C LYS A 425 -8.49 -42.77 -5.70
N ARG A 426 -8.36 -43.42 -6.86
CA ARG A 426 -8.02 -44.87 -6.92
C ARG A 426 -6.64 -45.24 -7.49
N THR A 427 -5.79 -44.30 -7.90
CA THR A 427 -4.55 -44.67 -8.61
C THR A 427 -3.30 -43.94 -8.12
N THR A 428 -3.03 -43.97 -6.81
CA THR A 428 -1.66 -43.76 -6.30
C THR A 428 -1.48 -44.47 -4.95
N PRO A 429 -0.56 -45.44 -4.83
CA PRO A 429 -0.22 -46.04 -3.54
C PRO A 429 0.63 -45.05 -2.72
N VAL A 430 0.20 -44.76 -1.49
CA VAL A 430 0.96 -43.97 -0.52
C VAL A 430 1.86 -44.92 0.28
N PRO A 431 3.16 -44.63 0.47
CA PRO A 431 4.01 -45.44 1.33
C PRO A 431 3.62 -45.22 2.80
N LYS A 432 3.36 -46.31 3.53
CA LYS A 432 3.08 -46.28 4.97
C LYS A 432 4.34 -45.86 5.73
N LYS A 433 4.28 -44.73 6.44
CA LYS A 433 5.19 -44.42 7.56
C LYS A 433 4.38 -44.37 8.87
N ASN A 434 4.56 -45.40 9.68
CA ASN A 434 4.22 -45.39 11.10
C ASN A 434 5.22 -44.51 11.84
N GLN A 435 4.77 -43.41 12.45
CA GLN A 435 5.41 -42.89 13.66
C GLN A 435 4.39 -42.04 14.44
N LYS A 436 4.01 -42.54 15.62
CA LYS A 436 3.17 -41.84 16.59
C LYS A 436 4.00 -40.72 17.23
N PHE A 437 3.55 -39.48 17.13
CA PHE A 437 3.91 -38.42 18.09
C PHE A 437 2.66 -38.08 18.92
N LYS A 438 2.75 -38.28 20.23
CA LYS A 438 1.74 -37.85 21.21
C LYS A 438 1.80 -36.32 21.31
N GLN A 439 0.75 -35.63 20.89
CA GLN A 439 0.49 -34.25 21.32
C GLN A 439 -0.29 -34.29 22.64
N SER A 440 0.34 -33.86 23.71
CA SER A 440 -0.34 -33.46 24.95
C SER A 440 -0.99 -32.10 24.72
N ALA A 441 -2.32 -32.08 24.60
CA ALA A 441 -3.10 -30.86 24.56
C ALA A 441 -3.10 -30.19 25.95
N ILE A 442 -2.54 -28.98 26.04
CA ILE A 442 -2.80 -28.08 27.17
C ILE A 442 -3.99 -27.23 26.76
N GLN A 443 -5.15 -27.53 27.33
CA GLN A 443 -6.39 -26.79 27.16
C GLN A 443 -6.34 -25.57 28.10
N VAL A 444 -5.96 -24.40 27.59
CA VAL A 444 -6.05 -23.15 28.37
C VAL A 444 -7.50 -22.68 28.32
N LYS A 445 -8.19 -22.85 29.44
CA LYS A 445 -9.57 -22.42 29.67
C LYS A 445 -9.59 -20.89 29.79
N THR A 446 -10.21 -20.20 28.84
CA THR A 446 -10.47 -18.76 28.90
C THR A 446 -11.47 -18.49 30.03
N ILE A 447 -11.02 -17.84 31.11
CA ILE A 447 -11.93 -17.32 32.14
C ILE A 447 -12.36 -15.92 31.69
N SER A 448 -13.50 -15.85 31.02
CA SER A 448 -14.26 -14.61 30.86
C SER A 448 -14.82 -14.23 32.24
N HIS A 449 -14.59 -12.99 32.66
CA HIS A 449 -14.97 -12.38 33.95
C HIS A 449 -13.93 -12.53 35.07
N MET A 450 -12.93 -11.64 35.05
CA MET A 450 -12.35 -11.10 36.27
C MET A 450 -12.80 -9.65 36.43
N ASN A 451 -13.74 -9.43 37.35
CA ASN A 451 -13.96 -8.11 37.95
C ASN A 451 -12.70 -7.78 38.74
N ILE A 452 -11.89 -6.86 38.23
CA ILE A 452 -10.80 -6.27 39.00
C ILE A 452 -11.40 -5.06 39.73
N ASN A 453 -11.78 -5.27 40.99
CA ASN A 453 -11.92 -4.16 41.92
C ASN A 453 -10.49 -3.68 42.26
N ILE A 454 -10.16 -2.47 41.86
CA ILE A 454 -8.98 -1.71 42.32
C ILE A 454 -9.37 -0.91 43.55
#